data_AF-A0A0F9SUU8-F1
#
_entry.id   AF-A0A0F9SUU8-F1
#
_cell.length_a   1.000
_cell.length_b   1.000
_cell.length_c   1.000
_cell.angle_alpha   90.00
_cell.angle_beta   90.00
_cell.angle_gamma   90.00
#
_symmetry.space_group_name_H-M   'P 1'
#
loop_
_entity.id
_entity.type
_entity.pdbx_description
1 polymer ?
#
loop_
_entity_poly.entity_id
_entity_poly.type
_entity_poly.pdbx_seq_one_letter_code
_entity_poly.pdbx_strand_id
1 'polypeptide(L)'
;MLVGVGKPCTHCVKGTYLRGGKGELVCSACSRRIVLEPPARGSTNGRNPEQDQSLLSEDDVFAIVDALTEQYLRARGNVRRSKLDLTRRLNTEKADYLDSLIARIRRL
;
A
#
# COMPACT_ATOMS: atom_id res chain seq x y z
N MET A 1 0.51 21.24 16.16
CA MET A 1 -0.72 20.90 16.92
C MET A 1 -1.69 20.25 15.93
N LEU A 2 -2.34 19.13 16.28
CA LEU A 2 -3.26 18.42 15.38
C LEU A 2 -4.61 19.16 15.34
N VAL A 3 -4.86 19.95 14.29
CA VAL A 3 -6.14 20.64 14.11
C VAL A 3 -7.09 19.70 13.37
N GLY A 4 -7.99 19.06 14.13
CA GLY A 4 -9.12 18.34 13.56
C GLY A 4 -10.35 18.57 14.43
N VAL A 5 -11.41 19.10 13.84
CA VAL A 5 -12.68 19.38 14.52
C VAL A 5 -13.41 18.05 14.77
N GLY A 6 -13.74 17.77 16.04
CA GLY A 6 -14.49 16.57 16.47
C GLY A 6 -13.65 15.53 17.21
N LYS A 7 -14.32 14.65 17.99
CA LYS A 7 -13.67 13.55 18.73
C LYS A 7 -13.07 12.52 17.74
N PRO A 8 -11.84 12.04 17.93
CA PRO A 8 -11.24 11.02 17.08
C PRO A 8 -11.99 9.69 17.25
N CYS A 9 -12.24 8.98 16.14
CA CYS A 9 -12.76 7.62 16.22
C CYS A 9 -11.65 6.66 16.70
N THR A 10 -12.02 5.44 17.07
CA THR A 10 -11.09 4.39 17.53
C THR A 10 -9.95 4.12 16.53
N HIS A 11 -10.21 4.26 15.23
CA HIS A 11 -9.22 4.14 14.15
C HIS A 11 -8.26 5.33 14.05
N CYS A 12 -8.73 6.55 14.35
CA CYS A 12 -7.89 7.74 14.45
C CYS A 12 -6.90 7.62 15.63
N VAL A 13 -7.37 7.12 16.77
CA VAL A 13 -6.54 6.94 17.97
C VAL A 13 -5.47 5.87 17.76
N LYS A 14 -5.81 4.80 17.02
CA LYS A 14 -4.88 3.71 16.65
C LYS A 14 -3.89 4.07 15.54
N GLY A 15 -3.92 5.29 15.00
CA GLY A 15 -2.96 5.71 13.98
C GLY A 15 -3.23 5.16 12.57
N THR A 16 -4.41 4.59 12.32
CA THR A 16 -4.75 4.05 10.98
C THR A 16 -5.17 5.17 10.03
N TYR A 17 -4.18 5.79 9.41
CA TYR A 17 -4.36 6.82 8.38
C TYR A 17 -3.76 6.38 7.06
N LEU A 18 -4.47 6.66 5.97
CA LEU A 18 -4.00 6.52 4.61
C LEU A 18 -3.34 7.82 4.17
N ARG A 19 -2.28 7.73 3.35
CA ARG A 19 -1.63 8.91 2.79
C ARG A 19 -2.55 9.53 1.73
N GLY A 20 -3.05 10.73 2.01
CA GLY A 20 -3.76 11.58 1.06
C GLY A 20 -2.79 12.36 0.16
N GLY A 21 -3.34 13.22 -0.70
CA GLY A 21 -2.55 14.14 -1.51
C GLY A 21 -1.95 15.28 -0.67
N LYS A 22 -0.81 15.84 -1.10
CA LYS A 22 -0.18 17.04 -0.52
C LYS A 22 0.10 16.98 1.00
N GLY A 23 0.56 15.84 1.52
CA GLY A 23 0.93 15.72 2.95
C GLY A 23 -0.25 15.57 3.90
N GLU A 24 -1.44 15.30 3.38
CA GLU A 24 -2.62 14.95 4.17
C GLU A 24 -2.58 13.47 4.61
N LEU A 25 -3.05 13.20 5.82
CA LEU A 25 -3.35 11.87 6.33
C LEU A 25 -4.87 11.73 6.48
N VAL A 26 -5.47 10.72 5.85
CA VAL A 26 -6.92 10.50 5.84
C VAL A 26 -7.24 9.22 6.59
N CYS A 27 -8.02 9.28 7.66
CA CYS A 27 -8.44 8.09 8.38
C CYS A 27 -9.35 7.25 7.48
N SER A 28 -9.04 5.96 7.34
CA SER A 28 -9.80 5.05 6.47
C SER A 28 -11.24 4.81 6.95
N ALA A 29 -11.51 4.96 8.25
CA ALA A 29 -12.80 4.61 8.83
C ALA A 29 -13.78 5.77 8.92
N CYS A 30 -13.30 7.00 9.13
CA CYS A 30 -14.16 8.18 9.31
C CYS A 30 -13.85 9.31 8.33
N SER A 31 -12.97 9.05 7.37
CA SER A 31 -12.52 10.01 6.35
C SER A 31 -11.92 11.31 6.93
N ARG A 32 -11.59 11.32 8.23
CA ARG A 32 -11.00 12.47 8.90
C ARG A 32 -9.63 12.76 8.30
N ARG A 33 -9.45 14.00 7.84
CA ARG A 33 -8.19 14.47 7.28
C ARG A 33 -7.37 15.20 8.34
N ILE A 34 -6.08 14.96 8.34
CA ILE A 34 -5.09 15.63 9.15
C ILE A 34 -4.07 16.20 8.17
N VAL A 35 -3.96 17.51 8.12
CA VAL A 35 -2.90 18.19 7.36
C VAL A 35 -1.67 18.18 8.26
N LEU A 36 -0.59 17.55 7.81
CA LEU A 36 0.71 17.72 8.45
C LEU A 36 1.24 19.10 8.04
N GLU A 37 1.01 20.11 8.87
CA GLU A 37 1.70 21.39 8.69
C GLU A 37 3.21 21.13 8.73
N PRO A 38 4.00 21.67 7.78
CA PRO A 38 5.44 21.64 7.90
C PRO A 38 5.82 22.32 9.23
N PRO A 39 6.79 21.77 9.99
CA PRO A 39 7.17 22.35 11.25
C PRO A 39 7.53 23.82 11.03
N ALA A 40 6.81 24.71 11.72
CA ALA A 40 7.11 26.14 11.73
C ALA A 40 8.61 26.28 12.05
N ARG A 41 9.32 27.04 11.21
CA ARG A 41 10.75 27.35 11.38
C ARG A 41 10.93 28.15 12.68
N GLY A 42 10.96 27.46 13.81
CA GLY A 42 11.44 27.99 15.07
C GLY A 42 12.95 28.18 14.97
N SER A 43 13.37 29.44 15.05
CA SER A 43 14.73 29.95 15.16
C SER A 43 15.78 28.92 15.58
N THR A 44 16.65 28.53 14.64
CA THR A 44 17.91 27.83 14.92
C THR A 44 19.02 28.87 15.09
N ASN A 45 19.09 29.51 16.26
CA ASN A 45 20.35 30.13 16.65
C ASN A 45 21.36 28.99 16.88
N GLY A 46 22.23 28.75 15.89
CA GLY A 46 23.48 28.01 16.08
C GLY A 46 23.50 26.54 15.65
N ARG A 47 22.96 26.15 14.50
CA ARG A 47 23.35 24.87 13.87
C ARG A 47 23.81 25.04 12.43
N ASN A 48 25.07 24.66 12.23
CA ASN A 48 25.81 24.61 10.98
C ASN A 48 25.08 23.68 9.98
N PRO A 49 24.84 24.08 8.72
CA PRO A 49 24.08 23.29 7.74
C PRO A 49 24.88 22.14 7.07
N GLU A 50 26.03 21.73 7.62
CA GLU A 50 26.91 20.73 7.00
C GLU A 50 26.91 19.34 7.67
N GLN A 51 25.97 19.04 8.59
CA GLN A 51 26.00 17.78 9.36
C GLN A 51 24.80 16.83 9.21
N ASP A 52 23.92 17.02 8.23
CA ASP A 52 22.83 16.06 7.95
C ASP A 52 23.14 15.16 6.73
N GLN A 53 24.37 14.68 6.60
CA GLN A 53 24.59 13.41 5.90
C GLN A 53 24.13 12.30 6.83
N SER A 54 22.84 11.96 6.71
CA SER A 54 22.20 10.86 7.41
C SER A 54 22.90 9.54 7.03
N LEU A 55 23.94 9.17 7.79
CA LEU A 55 24.55 7.86 7.77
C LEU A 55 23.51 6.87 8.28
N LEU A 56 22.81 6.20 7.36
CA LEU A 56 22.05 4.99 7.69
C LEU A 56 22.99 4.07 8.47
N SER A 57 22.57 3.66 9.67
CA SER A 57 23.32 2.65 10.41
C SER A 57 23.27 1.32 9.65
N GLU A 58 24.22 0.41 9.90
CA GLU A 58 24.16 -0.94 9.32
C GLU A 58 22.83 -1.62 9.64
N ASP A 59 22.30 -1.42 10.87
CA ASP A 59 21.00 -1.91 11.31
C ASP A 59 19.84 -1.36 10.48
N ASP A 60 19.88 -0.07 10.10
CA ASP A 60 18.88 0.53 9.23
C ASP A 60 18.92 -0.08 7.82
N VAL A 61 20.13 -0.37 7.32
CA VAL A 61 20.31 -1.01 6.01
C VAL A 61 19.74 -2.44 6.03
N PHE A 62 20.02 -3.22 7.08
CA PHE A 62 19.45 -4.56 7.23
C PHE A 62 17.92 -4.54 7.33
N ALA A 63 17.36 -3.64 8.14
CA ALA A 63 15.91 -3.49 8.26
C ALA A 63 15.24 -3.11 6.93
N ILE A 64 15.86 -2.24 6.14
CA ILE A 64 15.38 -1.86 4.80
C ILE A 64 15.43 -3.07 3.85
N VAL A 65 16.55 -3.81 3.83
CA VAL A 65 16.72 -4.98 2.97
C VAL A 65 15.72 -6.08 3.31
N ASP A 66 15.47 -6.35 4.58
CA ASP A 66 14.47 -7.33 5.01
C ASP A 66 13.05 -6.91 4.61
N ALA A 67 12.69 -5.64 4.82
CA ALA A 67 11.39 -5.11 4.41
C ALA A 67 11.17 -5.21 2.89
N LEU A 68 12.19 -4.89 2.09
CA LEU A 68 12.14 -5.02 0.63
C LEU A 68 12.05 -6.49 0.20
N THR A 69 12.77 -7.38 0.87
CA THR A 69 12.76 -8.83 0.59
C THR A 69 11.37 -9.42 0.87
N GLU A 70 10.76 -9.08 2.00
CA GLU A 70 9.39 -9.51 2.31
C GLU A 70 8.38 -8.99 1.29
N GLN A 71 8.46 -7.71 0.91
CA GLN A 71 7.57 -7.13 -0.09
C GLN A 71 7.72 -7.85 -1.44
N TYR A 72 8.95 -8.12 -1.87
CA TYR A 72 9.23 -8.86 -3.10
C TYR A 72 8.64 -10.27 -3.05
N LEU A 73 8.83 -11.01 -1.96
CA LEU A 73 8.31 -12.36 -1.80
C LEU A 73 6.77 -12.38 -1.81
N ARG A 74 6.13 -11.43 -1.11
CA ARG A 74 4.66 -11.28 -1.11
C ARG A 74 4.13 -10.95 -2.51
N ALA A 75 4.75 -10.01 -3.21
CA ALA A 75 4.37 -9.63 -4.57
C ALA A 75 4.53 -10.81 -5.54
N ARG A 76 5.66 -11.52 -5.48
CA ARG A 76 5.92 -12.71 -6.31
C ARG A 76 4.92 -13.84 -6.05
N GLY A 77 4.56 -14.07 -4.79
CA GLY A 77 3.51 -15.02 -4.42
C GLY A 77 2.12 -14.65 -4.97
N ASN A 78 1.78 -13.36 -4.97
CA ASN A 78 0.52 -12.86 -5.52
C ASN A 78 0.47 -12.99 -7.05
N VAL A 79 1.56 -12.63 -7.75
CA VAL A 79 1.64 -12.77 -9.21
C VAL A 79 1.51 -14.24 -9.64
N ARG A 80 2.18 -15.16 -8.93
CA ARG A 80 2.08 -16.60 -9.23
C ARG A 80 0.66 -17.12 -9.05
N ARG A 81 -0.03 -16.75 -7.96
CA ARG A 81 -1.43 -17.13 -7.71
C ARG A 81 -2.36 -16.57 -8.78
N SER A 82 -2.25 -15.27 -9.06
CA SER A 82 -3.06 -14.61 -10.10
C SER A 82 -2.87 -15.25 -11.47
N LYS A 83 -1.64 -15.66 -11.84
CA LYS A 83 -1.37 -16.34 -13.10
C LYS A 83 -2.02 -17.73 -13.15
N LEU A 84 -1.92 -18.51 -12.08
CA LEU A 84 -2.55 -19.83 -12.01
C LEU A 84 -4.08 -19.73 -12.08
N ASP A 85 -4.68 -18.78 -11.38
CA ASP A 85 -6.13 -18.56 -11.39
C ASP A 85 -6.61 -18.13 -12.78
N LEU A 86 -5.88 -17.23 -13.46
CA LEU A 86 -6.20 -16.80 -14.82
C LEU A 86 -6.14 -17.98 -15.81
N THR A 87 -5.06 -18.76 -15.77
CA THR A 87 -4.93 -19.94 -16.64
C THR A 87 -6.04 -20.95 -16.39
N ARG A 88 -6.42 -21.16 -15.12
CA ARG A 88 -7.52 -22.07 -14.77
C ARG A 88 -8.85 -21.59 -15.36
N ARG A 89 -9.18 -20.31 -15.23
CA ARG A 89 -10.41 -19.71 -15.77
C ARG A 89 -10.48 -19.82 -17.29
N LEU A 90 -9.39 -19.48 -17.98
CA LEU A 90 -9.34 -19.58 -19.45
C LEU A 90 -9.51 -21.03 -19.93
N ASN A 91 -8.92 -21.99 -19.23
CA ASN A 91 -9.07 -23.39 -19.59
C ASN A 91 -10.49 -23.91 -19.36
N THR A 92 -11.14 -23.50 -18.25
CA THR A 92 -12.54 -23.86 -18.00
C THR A 92 -13.48 -23.20 -19.01
N GLU A 93 -13.32 -21.91 -19.30
CA GLU A 93 -14.15 -21.21 -20.30
C GLU A 93 -13.98 -21.83 -21.69
N LYS A 94 -12.76 -22.23 -22.05
CA LYS A 94 -12.49 -22.92 -23.32
C LYS A 94 -13.16 -24.30 -23.37
N ALA A 95 -13.11 -25.07 -22.28
CA ALA A 95 -13.77 -26.36 -22.19
C ALA A 95 -15.30 -26.22 -22.33
N ASP A 96 -15.89 -25.29 -21.57
CA ASP A 96 -17.34 -25.00 -21.61
C ASP A 96 -17.78 -24.58 -23.02
N TYR A 97 -16.97 -23.76 -23.71
CA TYR A 97 -17.25 -23.37 -25.08
C TYR A 97 -17.22 -24.56 -26.04
N LEU A 98 -16.23 -25.45 -25.93
CA LEU A 98 -16.15 -26.67 -26.75
C LEU A 98 -17.34 -27.60 -26.49
N ASP A 99 -17.72 -27.80 -25.23
CA ASP A 99 -18.88 -28.60 -24.86
C ASP A 99 -20.18 -28.02 -25.45
N SER A 100 -20.32 -26.69 -25.43
CA SER A 100 -21.45 -26.00 -26.05
C SER A 100 -21.53 -26.22 -27.57
N LEU A 101 -20.39 -26.22 -28.26
CA LEU A 101 -20.31 -26.48 -29.70
C LEU A 101 -20.66 -27.93 -30.02
N ILE A 102 -20.12 -28.89 -29.26
CA ILE A 102 -20.43 -30.32 -29.41
C ILE A 102 -21.92 -30.56 -29.19
N ALA A 103 -22.50 -29.97 -28.14
CA ALA A 103 -23.93 -30.07 -27.87
C ALA A 103 -24.77 -29.49 -29.01
N ARG A 104 -24.32 -28.40 -29.65
CA ARG A 104 -24.99 -27.80 -30.81
C ARG A 104 -24.90 -28.68 -32.05
N ILE A 105 -23.73 -29.28 -32.32
CA ILE A 105 -23.56 -30.22 -33.44
C ILE A 105 -24.44 -31.45 -33.26
N ARG A 106 -24.55 -32.00 -32.04
CA ARG A 106 -25.42 -33.16 -31.75
C ARG A 106 -26.91 -32.90 -31.98
N ARG A 107 -27.33 -31.64 -32.09
CA ARG A 107 -28.73 -31.25 -32.33
C ARG A 107 -29.03 -30.99 -33.81
N LEU A 108 -28.01 -31.03 -34.68
CA LEU A 108 -28.13 -30.97 -36.13
C LEU A 108 -28.16 -32.39 -36.69
#